data_AF-A0A358PZP1-F1
#
_entry.id   AF-A0A358PZP1-F1
#
_cell.length_a   1.000
_cell.length_b   1.000
_cell.length_c   1.000
_cell.angle_alpha   90.00
_cell.angle_beta   90.00
_cell.angle_gamma   90.00
#
_symmetry.space_group_name_H-M   'P 1'
#
loop_
_entity.id
_entity.type
_entity.pdbx_description
1 polymer ?
#
loop_
_entity_poly.entity_id
_entity_poly.type
_entity_poly.pdbx_seq_one_letter_code
_entity_poly.pdbx_strand_id
1 'polypeptide(L)'
;MKSGGQEFVAAKRALNGKAVAFVAQVPNVKDLKVVYNSNFKLPEDAKVLMHEVTDDIVRGLQKRINDLSPLGDPISNDARDVMGKAIYQGMFAQFEYIAKAKGLIAGDVVTVNDLFANGDVGVIVSEALKAIPGVDTMLSTTGWDGKISQAVRDVVGQAEVRTYAELKNGKVYINALSTPEVSKHRLAGYDLYETARIIAEAARGNRVDNVIVAPGNNWYNALLGSVLSKKLNAPIVLAGRSARDSQQALEYIKNSINEGGNVYLIANPSEVDNSFVSAVSTLGISNVSVKRLYGSNKDNTAVEVAKTLNPPVGGTVIIASNAIYPDALSISSYAASNSAPILITPIDTLPPTVVDYLQKLKPQKIIIVGGTGIISSDIENKLKTFSSNVIRYGGQDRYDTSRIILEKLYGTNVNELCFAYGGNYPDALAGSAYAAAKGAPILLVQPGKDETLRSFLSNYKGSNYTVFGGTAVVSDHIFQVIKETLEKTQ
;
A
#
# COMPACT_ATOMS: atom_id res chain seq x y z
N MET A 1 2.34 34.59 13.60
CA MET A 1 3.35 34.53 12.51
C MET A 1 3.95 35.92 12.31
N LYS A 2 5.18 36.07 11.80
CA LYS A 2 5.78 37.37 11.47
C LYS A 2 6.21 37.44 10.00
N SER A 3 5.88 38.54 9.33
CA SER A 3 6.37 38.89 8.00
C SER A 3 6.52 40.41 7.93
N GLY A 4 7.65 40.89 7.39
CA GLY A 4 7.93 42.33 7.25
C GLY A 4 7.96 43.13 8.56
N GLY A 5 8.25 42.49 9.71
CA GLY A 5 8.30 43.16 11.02
C GLY A 5 6.96 43.33 11.74
N GLN A 6 5.84 42.92 11.12
CA GLN A 6 4.52 42.93 11.77
C GLN A 6 4.15 41.55 12.31
N GLU A 7 3.46 41.54 13.46
CA GLU A 7 3.07 40.35 14.19
C GLU A 7 1.59 40.03 13.91
N PHE A 8 1.34 38.86 13.30
CA PHE A 8 0.01 38.43 12.90
C PHE A 8 -0.55 37.40 13.89
N VAL A 9 -1.75 37.67 14.40
CA VAL A 9 -2.53 36.75 15.23
C VAL A 9 -3.21 35.73 14.31
N ALA A 10 -2.71 34.50 14.30
CA ALA A 10 -3.33 33.40 13.57
C ALA A 10 -4.37 32.72 14.47
N ALA A 11 -5.63 32.70 14.05
CA ALA A 11 -6.66 31.90 14.71
C ALA A 11 -6.71 30.50 14.09
N LYS A 12 -6.49 29.47 14.92
CA LYS A 12 -6.70 28.07 14.52
C LYS A 12 -8.22 27.86 14.38
N ARG A 13 -8.73 27.75 13.16
CA ARG A 13 -10.12 27.36 12.92
C ARG A 13 -10.15 25.97 12.30
N ALA A 14 -10.69 25.01 13.05
CA ALA A 14 -11.06 23.72 12.49
C ALA A 14 -12.27 23.94 11.58
N LEU A 15 -12.10 23.76 10.27
CA LEU A 15 -13.21 23.58 9.35
C LEU A 15 -13.51 22.08 9.34
N ASN A 16 -14.51 21.66 10.11
CA ASN A 16 -15.14 20.33 10.07
C ASN A 16 -14.20 19.17 9.68
N GLY A 17 -13.15 18.97 10.48
CA GLY A 17 -12.43 17.71 10.58
C GLY A 17 -11.39 17.38 9.52
N LYS A 18 -11.10 18.20 8.51
CA LYS A 18 -10.02 17.93 7.54
C LYS A 18 -9.34 19.23 7.07
N ALA A 19 -8.01 19.24 7.09
CA ALA A 19 -7.11 20.38 6.88
C ALA A 19 -7.08 21.43 8.02
N VAL A 20 -5.87 21.69 8.52
CA VAL A 20 -5.60 22.82 9.42
C VAL A 20 -5.37 24.04 8.54
N ALA A 21 -6.40 24.89 8.37
CA ALA A 21 -6.25 26.16 7.68
C ALA A 21 -5.69 27.22 8.65
N PHE A 22 -4.56 27.82 8.31
CA PHE A 22 -4.13 29.08 8.93
C PHE A 22 -4.83 30.23 8.21
N VAL A 23 -5.73 30.92 8.91
CA VAL A 23 -6.46 32.06 8.34
C VAL A 23 -5.83 33.36 8.82
N ALA A 24 -5.28 34.16 7.91
CA ALA A 24 -4.87 35.54 8.18
C ALA A 24 -5.90 36.51 7.59
N GLN A 25 -6.38 37.46 8.40
CA GLN A 25 -7.22 38.58 7.95
C GLN A 25 -6.31 39.80 7.82
N VAL A 26 -6.27 40.41 6.62
CA VAL A 26 -5.54 41.65 6.38
C VAL A 26 -6.55 42.81 6.43
N PRO A 27 -6.56 43.66 7.48
CA PRO A 27 -7.46 44.81 7.52
C PRO A 27 -6.95 45.94 6.62
N ASN A 28 -7.87 46.70 6.01
CA ASN A 28 -7.64 47.95 5.25
C ASN A 28 -6.96 47.84 3.88
N VAL A 29 -7.52 47.05 2.96
CA VAL A 29 -7.20 47.21 1.53
C VAL A 29 -8.37 47.91 0.84
N LYS A 30 -8.37 49.25 0.88
CA LYS A 30 -9.38 50.08 0.17
C LYS A 30 -9.07 50.31 -1.31
N ASP A 31 -7.89 49.95 -1.80
CA ASP A 31 -7.48 50.24 -3.18
C ASP A 31 -6.76 49.06 -3.85
N LEU A 32 -7.46 47.95 -4.07
CA LEU A 32 -6.95 46.93 -5.00
C LEU A 32 -7.48 47.23 -6.41
N LYS A 33 -6.70 47.96 -7.20
CA LYS A 33 -6.91 48.07 -8.66
C LYS A 33 -6.39 46.79 -9.31
N VAL A 34 -7.29 46.02 -9.90
CA VAL A 34 -6.96 44.89 -10.76
C VAL A 34 -6.70 45.42 -12.16
N VAL A 35 -5.45 45.35 -12.62
CA VAL A 35 -5.09 45.59 -14.02
C VAL A 35 -5.01 44.22 -14.70
N TYR A 36 -5.87 44.03 -15.71
CA TYR A 36 -5.80 42.89 -16.62
C TYR A 36 -4.65 43.11 -17.60
N ASN A 37 -3.76 42.14 -17.76
CA ASN A 37 -2.77 42.15 -18.84
C ASN A 37 -2.90 40.86 -19.67
N SER A 38 -3.07 41.02 -20.98
CA SER A 38 -3.41 40.01 -21.99
C SER A 38 -2.26 39.06 -22.34
N ASN A 39 -1.36 38.81 -21.40
CA ASN A 39 -0.29 37.83 -21.55
C ASN A 39 -0.48 36.82 -20.42
N PHE A 40 -0.97 35.62 -20.76
CA PHE A 40 -1.00 34.51 -19.81
C PHE A 40 0.42 34.28 -19.28
N LYS A 41 0.65 34.68 -18.04
CA LYS A 41 1.81 34.30 -17.25
C LYS A 41 1.28 33.45 -16.12
N LEU A 42 1.75 32.20 -16.03
CA LEU A 42 1.57 31.38 -14.83
C LEU A 42 1.89 32.25 -13.60
N PRO A 43 1.08 32.18 -12.53
CA PRO A 43 1.37 32.87 -11.27
C PRO A 43 2.81 32.61 -10.88
N GLU A 44 3.51 33.61 -10.35
CA GLU A 44 4.94 33.47 -10.07
C GLU A 44 5.22 32.32 -9.09
N ASP A 45 4.25 32.00 -8.24
CA ASP A 45 4.25 30.84 -7.33
C ASP A 45 4.19 29.49 -8.06
N ALA A 46 3.49 29.40 -9.20
CA ALA A 46 3.44 28.18 -10.01
C ALA A 46 4.75 27.96 -10.78
N LYS A 47 5.43 29.04 -11.20
CA LYS A 47 6.78 28.95 -11.77
C LYS A 47 7.80 28.54 -10.73
N VAL A 48 7.69 29.07 -9.51
CA VAL A 48 8.54 28.67 -8.36
C VAL A 48 8.31 27.19 -8.05
N LEU A 49 7.07 26.73 -7.96
CA LEU A 49 6.75 25.32 -7.72
C LEU A 49 7.26 24.42 -8.86
N MET A 50 7.10 24.83 -10.11
CA MET A 50 7.66 24.10 -11.27
C MET A 50 9.18 24.07 -11.24
N HIS A 51 9.83 25.15 -10.81
CA HIS A 51 11.29 25.21 -10.67
C HIS A 51 11.76 24.27 -9.55
N GLU A 52 11.09 24.26 -8.40
CA GLU A 52 11.40 23.36 -7.28
C GLU A 52 11.20 21.88 -7.64
N VAL A 53 10.10 21.55 -8.33
CA VAL A 53 9.84 20.19 -8.83
C VAL A 53 10.88 19.78 -9.88
N THR A 54 11.24 20.70 -10.78
CA THR A 54 12.30 20.46 -11.78
C THR A 54 13.65 20.24 -11.10
N ASP A 55 13.98 21.03 -10.09
CA ASP A 55 15.22 20.92 -9.32
C ASP A 55 15.30 19.62 -8.52
N ASP A 56 14.18 19.16 -7.94
CA ASP A 56 14.11 17.88 -7.24
C ASP A 56 14.25 16.68 -8.18
N ILE A 57 13.62 16.75 -9.36
CA ILE A 57 13.76 15.73 -10.41
C ILE A 57 15.20 15.69 -10.93
N VAL A 58 15.82 16.85 -11.21
CA VAL A 58 17.21 16.96 -11.68
C VAL A 58 18.20 16.46 -10.63
N ARG A 59 18.00 16.80 -9.34
CA ARG A 59 18.83 16.30 -8.24
C ARG A 59 18.67 14.79 -8.04
N GLY A 60 17.45 14.28 -8.14
CA GLY A 60 17.15 12.84 -8.05
C GLY A 60 17.79 12.03 -9.18
N LEU A 61 17.72 12.54 -10.41
CA LEU A 61 18.38 11.95 -11.59
C LEU A 61 19.90 11.98 -11.46
N GLN A 62 20.47 13.11 -11.06
CA GLN A 62 21.92 13.25 -10.87
C GLN A 62 22.47 12.25 -9.84
N LYS A 63 21.78 12.10 -8.72
CA LYS A 63 22.17 11.13 -7.68
C LYS A 63 22.20 9.71 -8.24
N ARG A 64 21.18 9.32 -8.99
CA ARG A 64 21.08 7.97 -9.57
C ARG A 64 22.08 7.73 -10.69
N ILE A 65 22.41 8.74 -11.49
CA ILE A 65 23.45 8.66 -12.53
C ILE A 65 24.84 8.52 -11.89
N ASN A 66 25.10 9.24 -10.80
CA ASN A 66 26.33 9.11 -10.03
C ASN A 66 26.45 7.72 -9.36
N ASP A 67 25.35 7.17 -8.87
CA ASP A 67 25.32 5.83 -8.28
C ASP A 67 25.53 4.70 -9.32
N LEU A 68 25.35 5.00 -10.61
CA LEU A 68 25.46 4.03 -11.70
C LEU A 68 26.85 4.00 -12.36
N SER A 69 27.67 5.05 -12.25
CA SER A 69 29.01 5.14 -12.88
C SER A 69 30.15 5.29 -11.84
N PRO A 70 30.94 4.23 -11.56
CA PRO A 70 32.09 4.35 -10.64
C PRO A 70 33.33 5.02 -11.26
N LEU A 71 33.40 5.13 -12.60
CA LEU A 71 34.52 5.68 -13.35
C LEU A 71 34.00 6.36 -14.64
N GLY A 72 33.67 7.64 -14.61
CA GLY A 72 33.33 8.42 -15.82
C GLY A 72 32.39 9.60 -15.55
N ASP A 73 32.70 10.75 -16.18
CA ASP A 73 32.28 12.10 -15.82
C ASP A 73 30.77 12.27 -15.48
N PRO A 74 30.43 12.81 -14.29
CA PRO A 74 29.08 13.25 -13.98
C PRO A 74 28.56 14.25 -15.02
N ILE A 75 27.25 14.28 -15.25
CA ILE A 75 26.59 15.35 -16.01
C ILE A 75 27.15 16.71 -15.54
N SER A 76 27.81 17.43 -16.46
CA SER A 76 28.42 18.73 -16.18
C SER A 76 27.35 19.73 -15.73
N ASN A 77 27.75 20.78 -15.01
CA ASN A 77 26.80 21.83 -14.60
C ASN A 77 26.03 22.43 -15.80
N ASP A 78 26.69 22.53 -16.96
CA ASP A 78 26.08 23.01 -18.21
C ASP A 78 25.03 22.02 -18.75
N ALA A 79 25.32 20.71 -18.70
CA ALA A 79 24.35 19.69 -19.10
C ALA A 79 23.17 19.59 -18.11
N ARG A 80 23.35 19.93 -16.84
CA ARG A 80 22.25 20.04 -15.85
C ARG A 80 21.33 21.21 -16.14
N ASP A 81 21.89 22.37 -16.45
CA ASP A 81 21.12 23.57 -16.79
C ASP A 81 20.32 23.36 -18.08
N VAL A 82 20.93 22.71 -19.08
CA VAL A 82 20.24 22.32 -20.33
C VAL A 82 19.12 21.32 -20.06
N MET A 83 19.35 20.31 -19.22
CA MET A 83 18.34 19.30 -18.86
C MET A 83 17.19 19.90 -18.05
N GLY A 84 17.48 20.74 -17.06
CA GLY A 84 16.47 21.43 -16.25
C GLY A 84 15.60 22.35 -17.12
N LYS A 85 16.21 23.11 -18.04
CA LYS A 85 15.48 23.96 -19.00
C LYS A 85 14.57 23.14 -19.91
N ALA A 86 15.03 21.98 -20.40
CA ALA A 86 14.24 21.12 -21.27
C ALA A 86 13.06 20.44 -20.54
N ILE A 87 13.26 19.95 -19.31
CA ILE A 87 12.19 19.38 -18.48
C ILE A 87 11.13 20.46 -18.17
N TYR A 88 11.59 21.65 -17.76
CA TYR A 88 10.70 22.78 -17.49
C TYR A 88 9.89 23.18 -18.73
N GLN A 89 10.52 23.29 -19.90
CA GLN A 89 9.86 23.63 -21.16
C GLN A 89 8.88 22.55 -21.62
N GLY A 90 9.21 21.27 -21.47
CA GLY A 90 8.31 20.16 -21.82
C GLY A 90 7.08 20.08 -20.91
N MET A 91 7.27 20.27 -19.60
CA MET A 91 6.15 20.35 -18.65
C MET A 91 5.25 21.56 -18.94
N PHE A 92 5.86 22.70 -19.30
CA PHE A 92 5.15 23.91 -19.68
C PHE A 92 4.32 23.72 -20.97
N ALA A 93 4.91 23.13 -22.02
CA ALA A 93 4.23 22.90 -23.29
C ALA A 93 3.05 21.93 -23.16
N GLN A 94 3.18 20.89 -22.35
CA GLN A 94 2.07 19.96 -22.11
C GLN A 94 0.94 20.60 -21.30
N PHE A 95 1.29 21.45 -20.33
CA PHE A 95 0.31 22.22 -19.56
C PHE A 95 -0.52 23.12 -20.48
N GLU A 96 0.11 23.86 -21.39
CA GLU A 96 -0.60 24.68 -22.38
C GLU A 96 -1.47 23.84 -23.33
N TYR A 97 -0.95 22.69 -23.78
CA TYR A 97 -1.68 21.78 -24.65
C TYR A 97 -2.95 21.22 -23.99
N ILE A 98 -2.84 20.71 -22.76
CA ILE A 98 -3.98 20.15 -22.02
C ILE A 98 -4.97 21.26 -21.64
N ALA A 99 -4.48 22.43 -21.23
CA ALA A 99 -5.34 23.56 -20.92
C ALA A 99 -6.18 23.98 -22.13
N LYS A 100 -5.55 24.04 -23.31
CA LYS A 100 -6.23 24.33 -24.57
C LYS A 100 -7.20 23.22 -24.99
N ALA A 101 -6.82 21.94 -24.82
CA ALA A 101 -7.66 20.79 -25.15
C ALA A 101 -8.91 20.68 -24.23
N LYS A 102 -8.79 21.13 -22.99
CA LYS A 102 -9.91 21.22 -22.03
C LYS A 102 -10.74 22.51 -22.18
N GLY A 103 -10.42 23.36 -23.15
CA GLY A 103 -11.13 24.61 -23.41
C GLY A 103 -10.93 25.68 -22.34
N LEU A 104 -9.85 25.59 -21.55
CA LEU A 104 -9.58 26.54 -20.48
C LEU A 104 -9.25 27.92 -21.06
N ILE A 105 -9.84 28.95 -20.48
CA ILE A 105 -9.62 30.36 -20.84
C ILE A 105 -8.85 31.09 -19.75
N ALA A 106 -8.30 32.26 -20.10
CA ALA A 106 -7.58 33.09 -19.15
C ALA A 106 -8.47 33.47 -17.96
N GLY A 107 -8.09 33.05 -16.76
CA GLY A 107 -8.87 33.25 -15.52
C GLY A 107 -9.43 31.94 -14.94
N ASP A 108 -9.39 30.84 -15.68
CA ASP A 108 -9.79 29.53 -15.16
C ASP A 108 -8.80 29.04 -14.09
N VAL A 109 -9.35 28.51 -13.00
CA VAL A 109 -8.57 27.98 -11.87
C VAL A 109 -8.61 26.46 -11.95
N VAL A 110 -7.44 25.85 -12.16
CA VAL A 110 -7.29 24.40 -12.33
C VAL A 110 -6.09 23.92 -11.53
N THR A 111 -6.21 22.85 -10.76
CA THR A 111 -5.08 22.29 -10.01
C THR A 111 -4.15 21.47 -10.93
N VAL A 112 -2.90 21.26 -10.51
CA VAL A 112 -1.96 20.37 -11.22
C VAL A 112 -2.54 18.95 -11.36
N ASN A 113 -3.29 18.48 -10.35
CA ASN A 113 -3.99 17.19 -10.38
C ASN A 113 -5.25 17.19 -11.28
N ASP A 114 -5.86 18.34 -11.52
CA ASP A 114 -6.98 18.46 -12.48
C ASP A 114 -6.49 18.51 -13.93
N LEU A 115 -5.23 18.88 -14.16
CA LEU A 115 -4.57 18.88 -15.47
C LEU A 115 -3.93 17.53 -15.80
N PHE A 116 -3.32 16.87 -14.83
CA PHE A 116 -2.68 15.57 -15.01
C PHE A 116 -3.46 14.48 -14.30
N ALA A 117 -3.97 13.49 -15.04
CA ALA A 117 -4.48 12.28 -14.41
C ALA A 117 -3.31 11.50 -13.79
N ASN A 118 -3.54 10.79 -12.69
CA ASN A 118 -2.53 9.94 -12.04
C ASN A 118 -1.79 9.06 -13.07
N GLY A 119 -0.56 9.44 -13.43
CA GLY A 119 0.26 8.74 -14.43
C GLY A 119 0.90 9.60 -15.53
N ASP A 120 0.44 10.83 -15.78
CA ASP A 120 0.87 11.61 -16.95
C ASP A 120 2.22 12.33 -16.80
N VAL A 121 2.66 12.67 -15.57
CA VAL A 121 3.91 13.40 -15.34
C VAL A 121 5.14 12.58 -15.80
N GLY A 122 5.11 11.26 -15.62
CA GLY A 122 6.18 10.36 -16.09
C GLY A 122 6.29 10.26 -17.60
N VAL A 123 5.16 10.36 -18.31
CA VAL A 123 5.14 10.36 -19.78
C VAL A 123 5.66 11.69 -20.32
N ILE A 124 5.28 12.81 -19.70
CA ILE A 124 5.69 14.16 -20.11
C ILE A 124 7.20 14.36 -19.91
N VAL A 125 7.73 13.97 -18.76
CA VAL A 125 9.17 14.02 -18.49
C VAL A 125 9.92 13.08 -19.45
N SER A 126 9.37 11.91 -19.77
CA SER A 126 9.97 10.99 -20.73
C SER A 126 9.98 11.53 -22.17
N GLU A 127 8.92 12.18 -22.64
CA GLU A 127 8.85 12.78 -23.98
C GLU A 127 9.71 14.05 -24.10
N ALA A 128 9.76 14.87 -23.04
CA ALA A 128 10.60 16.06 -22.99
C ALA A 128 12.10 15.74 -23.06
N LEU A 129 12.54 14.64 -22.41
CA LEU A 129 13.93 14.20 -22.43
C LEU A 129 14.35 13.65 -23.81
N LYS A 130 13.44 13.03 -24.57
CA LYS A 130 13.68 12.55 -25.94
C LYS A 130 13.83 13.68 -26.96
N ALA A 131 13.26 14.86 -26.66
CA ALA A 131 13.31 16.03 -27.56
C ALA A 131 14.63 16.82 -27.47
N ILE A 132 15.56 16.45 -26.58
CA ILE A 132 16.84 17.14 -26.39
C ILE A 132 17.87 16.63 -27.42
N PRO A 133 18.37 17.48 -28.33
CA PRO A 133 19.39 17.07 -29.30
C PRO A 133 20.67 16.60 -28.59
N GLY A 134 21.11 15.37 -28.88
CA GLY A 134 22.32 14.79 -28.30
C GLY A 134 22.11 13.92 -27.05
N VAL A 135 20.92 13.92 -26.43
CA VAL A 135 20.64 13.04 -25.28
C VAL A 135 20.52 11.58 -25.71
N ASP A 136 19.81 11.27 -26.80
CA ASP A 136 19.83 9.92 -27.39
C ASP A 136 21.24 9.46 -27.80
N THR A 137 22.11 10.40 -28.21
CA THR A 137 23.49 10.11 -28.63
C THR A 137 24.44 9.90 -27.42
N MET A 138 24.25 10.62 -26.32
CA MET A 138 24.92 10.37 -25.03
C MET A 138 24.47 9.06 -24.37
N LEU A 139 23.20 8.68 -24.54
CA LEU A 139 22.61 7.46 -23.95
C LEU A 139 22.90 6.19 -24.76
N SER A 140 23.08 6.32 -26.08
CA SER A 140 23.38 5.19 -26.99
C SER A 140 24.87 4.85 -27.09
N THR A 141 25.78 5.81 -26.88
CA THR A 141 27.24 5.60 -26.96
C THR A 141 27.81 4.75 -25.81
N THR A 142 27.09 4.60 -24.70
CA THR A 142 27.51 3.82 -23.52
C THR A 142 26.78 2.48 -23.36
N GLY A 143 25.69 2.22 -24.10
CA GLY A 143 24.87 1.00 -24.02
C GLY A 143 23.86 0.98 -22.84
N TRP A 144 23.46 2.15 -22.33
CA TRP A 144 22.75 2.32 -21.05
C TRP A 144 21.26 2.71 -21.17
N ASP A 145 20.73 2.81 -22.37
CA ASP A 145 19.35 3.23 -22.70
C ASP A 145 18.28 2.64 -21.75
N GLY A 146 18.26 1.31 -21.60
CA GLY A 146 17.25 0.63 -20.77
C GLY A 146 17.34 0.93 -19.27
N LYS A 147 18.51 1.27 -18.74
CA LYS A 147 18.73 1.50 -17.29
C LYS A 147 18.44 2.94 -16.88
N ILE A 148 18.75 3.90 -17.73
CA ILE A 148 18.47 5.32 -17.47
C ILE A 148 16.97 5.60 -17.65
N SER A 149 16.33 5.00 -18.66
CA SER A 149 14.87 5.03 -18.82
C SER A 149 14.10 4.44 -17.63
N GLN A 150 14.69 3.47 -16.91
CA GLN A 150 14.12 2.94 -15.67
C GLN A 150 14.39 3.87 -14.48
N ALA A 151 15.61 4.41 -14.36
CA ALA A 151 15.96 5.37 -13.31
C ALA A 151 15.10 6.65 -13.37
N VAL A 152 14.73 7.11 -14.57
CA VAL A 152 13.79 8.23 -14.78
C VAL A 152 12.40 7.89 -14.24
N ARG A 153 11.84 6.72 -14.62
CA ARG A 153 10.52 6.26 -14.13
C ARG A 153 10.49 6.12 -12.60
N ASP A 154 11.58 5.62 -12.03
CA ASP A 154 11.71 5.38 -10.60
C ASP A 154 11.90 6.69 -9.80
N VAL A 155 12.38 7.80 -10.39
CA VAL A 155 12.48 9.12 -9.72
C VAL A 155 11.12 9.79 -9.74
N VAL A 156 10.45 9.76 -10.89
CA VAL A 156 9.14 10.40 -11.08
C VAL A 156 8.06 9.71 -10.26
N GLY A 157 8.15 8.39 -10.05
CA GLY A 157 7.25 7.65 -9.14
C GLY A 157 7.43 7.96 -7.64
N GLN A 158 8.49 8.69 -7.24
CA GLN A 158 8.81 9.01 -5.84
C GLN A 158 8.76 10.52 -5.52
N ALA A 159 8.47 11.39 -6.49
CA ALA A 159 8.40 12.83 -6.26
C ALA A 159 7.10 13.21 -5.53
N GLU A 160 7.21 13.58 -4.25
CA GLU A 160 6.09 14.07 -3.44
C GLU A 160 5.83 15.57 -3.73
N VAL A 161 4.58 15.95 -4.00
CA VAL A 161 4.16 17.35 -3.86
C VAL A 161 3.87 17.59 -2.38
N ARG A 162 4.88 18.06 -1.64
CA ARG A 162 4.74 18.44 -0.24
C ARG A 162 4.16 19.86 -0.15
N THR A 163 2.85 19.90 0.12
CA THR A 163 2.00 21.09 0.34
C THR A 163 1.59 21.87 -0.91
N TYR A 164 0.34 22.32 -0.93
CA TYR A 164 -0.13 23.29 -1.92
C TYR A 164 -0.97 24.37 -1.25
N ALA A 165 -0.92 25.60 -1.78
CA ALA A 165 -1.71 26.72 -1.30
C ALA A 165 -2.90 26.98 -2.24
N GLU A 166 -4.08 27.21 -1.66
CA GLU A 166 -5.29 27.58 -2.39
C GLU A 166 -5.73 28.98 -1.96
N LEU A 167 -6.20 29.83 -2.89
CA LEU A 167 -6.71 31.17 -2.58
C LEU A 167 -8.23 31.19 -2.73
N LYS A 168 -8.97 31.35 -1.63
CA LYS A 168 -10.45 31.45 -1.65
C LYS A 168 -10.90 32.71 -0.92
N ASN A 169 -11.71 33.53 -1.58
CA ASN A 169 -12.30 34.75 -1.02
C ASN A 169 -11.27 35.69 -0.37
N GLY A 170 -10.13 35.91 -1.04
CA GLY A 170 -9.07 36.80 -0.56
C GLY A 170 -8.24 36.25 0.62
N LYS A 171 -8.33 34.95 0.90
CA LYS A 171 -7.55 34.27 1.95
C LYS A 171 -6.72 33.13 1.35
N VAL A 172 -5.47 33.03 1.79
CA VAL A 172 -4.53 31.96 1.42
C VAL A 172 -4.72 30.78 2.37
N TYR A 173 -4.91 29.58 1.83
CA TYR A 173 -5.07 28.33 2.55
C TYR A 173 -3.87 27.44 2.23
N ILE A 174 -2.95 27.29 3.17
CA ILE A 174 -1.81 26.36 3.02
C ILE A 174 -2.28 24.97 3.43
N ASN A 175 -2.44 24.07 2.46
CA ASN A 175 -2.80 22.68 2.70
C ASN A 175 -1.52 21.85 2.85
N ALA A 176 -1.19 21.47 4.08
CA ALA A 176 -0.29 20.36 4.31
C ALA A 176 -1.05 19.06 4.03
N LEU A 177 -0.47 18.16 3.23
CA LEU A 177 -0.90 16.76 3.26
C LEU A 177 -0.66 16.29 4.69
N SER A 178 -1.74 16.17 5.47
CA SER A 178 -1.64 15.58 6.79
C SER A 178 -1.17 14.15 6.60
N THR A 179 -0.21 13.71 7.42
CA THR A 179 -0.09 12.30 7.78
C THR A 179 -1.49 11.71 7.90
N PRO A 180 -1.81 10.59 7.22
CA PRO A 180 -3.12 9.96 7.37
C PRO A 180 -3.48 9.93 8.86
N GLU A 181 -4.66 10.41 9.25
CA GLU A 181 -5.06 10.33 10.65
C GLU A 181 -4.98 8.87 11.07
N VAL A 182 -4.00 8.54 11.91
CA VAL A 182 -4.08 7.36 12.79
C VAL A 182 -5.14 7.70 13.82
N SER A 183 -6.39 7.57 13.40
CA SER A 183 -7.53 7.61 14.32
C SER A 183 -7.56 6.28 15.07
N LYS A 184 -8.21 6.23 16.24
CA LYS A 184 -8.39 5.00 17.02
C LYS A 184 -8.85 3.80 16.18
N HIS A 185 -9.57 4.06 15.09
CA HIS A 185 -10.18 3.05 14.22
C HIS A 185 -9.58 2.98 12.82
N ARG A 186 -8.49 3.70 12.49
CA ARG A 186 -7.82 3.63 11.17
C ARG A 186 -6.31 3.48 11.31
N LEU A 187 -5.75 2.46 10.68
CA LEU A 187 -4.31 2.21 10.60
C LEU A 187 -3.84 2.37 9.15
N ALA A 188 -3.10 3.43 8.88
CA ALA A 188 -2.68 3.81 7.54
C ALA A 188 -1.39 4.62 7.57
N GLY A 189 -0.49 4.34 6.63
CA GLY A 189 0.70 5.12 6.31
C GLY A 189 0.58 5.77 4.93
N TYR A 190 1.66 6.40 4.49
CA TYR A 190 1.75 7.04 3.18
C TYR A 190 1.74 6.03 2.04
N ASP A 191 2.40 4.89 2.23
CA ASP A 191 2.43 3.78 1.29
C ASP A 191 2.07 2.46 1.98
N LEU A 192 2.12 1.37 1.20
CA LEU A 192 1.83 0.02 1.68
C LEU A 192 2.84 -0.48 2.73
N TYR A 193 4.09 -0.04 2.66
CA TYR A 193 5.16 -0.47 3.55
C TYR A 193 5.03 0.18 4.92
N GLU A 194 4.77 1.49 4.93
CA GLU A 194 4.50 2.23 6.16
C GLU A 194 3.16 1.81 6.77
N THR A 195 2.12 1.59 5.95
CA THR A 195 0.84 1.04 6.44
C THR A 195 1.06 -0.32 7.11
N ALA A 196 1.87 -1.20 6.52
CA ALA A 196 2.20 -2.48 7.14
C ALA A 196 2.99 -2.33 8.45
N ARG A 197 3.93 -1.38 8.54
CA ARG A 197 4.65 -1.06 9.79
C ARG A 197 3.69 -0.58 10.89
N ILE A 198 2.80 0.37 10.58
CA ILE A 198 1.82 0.91 11.53
C ILE A 198 0.87 -0.20 12.03
N ILE A 199 0.43 -1.08 11.12
CA ILE A 199 -0.40 -2.23 11.50
C ILE A 199 0.38 -3.21 12.39
N ALA A 200 1.66 -3.45 12.09
CA ALA A 200 2.53 -4.30 12.90
C ALA A 200 2.69 -3.77 14.33
N GLU A 201 2.96 -2.47 14.48
CA GLU A 201 3.05 -1.77 15.77
C GLU A 201 1.74 -1.87 16.54
N ALA A 202 0.60 -1.66 15.88
CA ALA A 202 -0.72 -1.79 16.51
C ALA A 202 -1.05 -3.25 16.92
N ALA A 203 -0.55 -4.24 16.18
CA ALA A 203 -0.84 -5.66 16.42
C ALA A 203 -0.07 -6.25 17.60
N ARG A 204 1.20 -5.84 17.78
CA ARG A 204 2.15 -6.49 18.70
C ARG A 204 3.01 -5.53 19.52
N GLY A 205 2.92 -4.21 19.30
CA GLY A 205 3.79 -3.22 19.94
C GLY A 205 5.25 -3.37 19.53
N ASN A 206 6.15 -2.83 20.35
CA ASN A 206 7.56 -2.62 19.98
C ASN A 206 8.52 -3.65 20.61
N ARG A 207 8.03 -4.82 21.01
CA ARG A 207 8.88 -5.93 21.51
C ARG A 207 8.30 -7.27 21.12
N VAL A 208 8.94 -7.94 20.16
CA VAL A 208 8.51 -9.22 19.59
C VAL A 208 9.69 -10.17 19.43
N ASP A 209 9.45 -11.46 19.66
CA ASP A 209 10.47 -12.49 19.42
C ASP A 209 10.55 -12.88 17.94
N ASN A 210 9.49 -12.62 17.18
CA ASN A 210 9.39 -13.04 15.79
C ASN A 210 8.75 -11.95 14.92
N VAL A 211 9.24 -11.78 13.70
CA VAL A 211 8.65 -10.91 12.67
C VAL A 211 8.45 -11.72 11.40
N ILE A 212 7.27 -11.63 10.79
CA ILE A 212 7.02 -12.20 9.47
C ILE A 212 7.23 -11.11 8.43
N VAL A 213 8.02 -11.40 7.39
CA VAL A 213 8.31 -10.48 6.30
C VAL A 213 7.83 -11.10 5.00
N ALA A 214 7.11 -10.33 4.19
CA ALA A 214 6.66 -10.74 2.87
C ALA A 214 6.87 -9.61 1.84
N PRO A 215 7.00 -9.93 0.55
CA PRO A 215 7.15 -8.93 -0.50
C PRO A 215 5.89 -8.07 -0.67
N GLY A 216 6.06 -6.75 -0.75
CA GLY A 216 4.96 -5.79 -0.95
C GLY A 216 4.30 -5.85 -2.33
N ASN A 217 5.02 -6.36 -3.33
CA ASN A 217 4.53 -6.56 -4.70
C ASN A 217 4.06 -8.00 -4.98
N ASN A 218 4.19 -8.92 -4.01
CA ASN A 218 3.75 -10.30 -4.19
C ASN A 218 2.94 -10.84 -3.00
N TRP A 219 1.64 -10.54 -3.09
CA TRP A 219 0.68 -10.61 -2.00
C TRP A 219 0.35 -12.02 -1.51
N TYR A 220 0.58 -13.06 -2.33
CA TYR A 220 0.31 -14.44 -1.92
C TYR A 220 1.22 -14.88 -0.76
N ASN A 221 2.46 -14.39 -0.71
CA ASN A 221 3.40 -14.75 0.34
C ASN A 221 2.96 -14.21 1.71
N ALA A 222 2.42 -12.99 1.76
CA ALA A 222 1.89 -12.42 2.99
C ALA A 222 0.64 -13.19 3.46
N LEU A 223 -0.21 -13.64 2.53
CA LEU A 223 -1.37 -14.49 2.84
C LEU A 223 -0.90 -15.80 3.49
N LEU A 224 0.08 -16.46 2.90
CA LEU A 224 0.63 -17.69 3.47
C LEU A 224 1.26 -17.40 4.83
N GLY A 225 2.08 -16.34 4.94
CA GLY A 225 2.71 -15.92 6.20
C GLY A 225 1.71 -15.65 7.33
N SER A 226 0.50 -15.17 7.01
CA SER A 226 -0.55 -14.86 7.99
C SER A 226 -0.86 -16.00 8.95
N VAL A 227 -0.82 -17.25 8.49
CA VAL A 227 -1.13 -18.42 9.34
C VAL A 227 -0.13 -18.61 10.47
N LEU A 228 1.10 -18.10 10.31
CA LEU A 228 2.16 -18.17 11.32
C LEU A 228 2.00 -17.08 12.39
N SER A 229 1.24 -16.00 12.13
CA SER A 229 1.18 -14.81 13.00
C SER A 229 0.72 -15.12 14.43
N LYS A 230 -0.26 -16.01 14.60
CA LYS A 230 -0.74 -16.42 15.93
C LYS A 230 0.25 -17.35 16.62
N LYS A 231 0.74 -18.38 15.91
CA LYS A 231 1.69 -19.36 16.44
C LYS A 231 2.99 -18.71 16.91
N LEU A 232 3.52 -17.78 16.12
CA LEU A 232 4.80 -17.10 16.39
C LEU A 232 4.63 -15.84 17.25
N ASN A 233 3.39 -15.47 17.59
CA ASN A 233 3.08 -14.16 18.16
C ASN A 233 3.73 -13.00 17.35
N ALA A 234 3.70 -13.11 16.03
CA ALA A 234 4.45 -12.25 15.13
C ALA A 234 3.52 -11.32 14.33
N PRO A 235 3.91 -10.05 14.12
CA PRO A 235 3.27 -9.18 13.14
C PRO A 235 3.77 -9.50 11.73
N ILE A 236 3.12 -8.91 10.72
CA ILE A 236 3.58 -8.94 9.33
C ILE A 236 4.01 -7.53 8.93
N VAL A 237 5.23 -7.42 8.40
CA VAL A 237 5.71 -6.23 7.69
C VAL A 237 6.01 -6.58 6.23
N LEU A 238 5.96 -5.57 5.36
CA LEU A 238 6.20 -5.73 3.93
C LEU A 238 7.59 -5.22 3.56
N ALA A 239 8.26 -5.96 2.68
CA ALA A 239 9.59 -5.63 2.16
C ALA A 239 9.53 -5.37 0.64
N GLY A 240 10.38 -4.46 0.16
CA GLY A 240 10.67 -4.31 -1.26
C GLY A 240 11.65 -5.38 -1.74
N ARG A 241 12.15 -5.24 -2.97
CA ARG A 241 13.06 -6.25 -3.56
C ARG A 241 14.40 -6.32 -2.84
N SER A 242 14.93 -5.17 -2.45
CA SER A 242 16.25 -5.05 -1.81
C SER A 242 16.14 -4.47 -0.41
N ALA A 243 17.25 -4.46 0.34
CA ALA A 243 17.35 -3.72 1.60
C ALA A 243 16.99 -2.24 1.43
N ARG A 244 17.42 -1.62 0.32
CA ARG A 244 17.14 -0.22 0.01
C ARG A 244 15.64 0.07 -0.03
N ASP A 245 14.86 -0.86 -0.59
CA ASP A 245 13.42 -0.69 -0.78
C ASP A 245 12.60 -1.25 0.40
N SER A 246 13.27 -1.64 1.50
CA SER A 246 12.66 -2.30 2.65
C SER A 246 12.85 -1.53 3.95
N GLN A 247 13.06 -0.21 3.87
CA GLN A 247 13.40 0.62 5.04
C GLN A 247 12.34 0.52 6.15
N GLN A 248 11.04 0.54 5.81
CA GLN A 248 9.96 0.42 6.80
C GLN A 248 10.00 -0.92 7.55
N ALA A 249 10.27 -2.03 6.84
CA ALA A 249 10.43 -3.34 7.48
C ALA A 249 11.71 -3.43 8.33
N LEU A 250 12.83 -2.92 7.82
CA LEU A 250 14.11 -2.92 8.55
C LEU A 250 14.04 -2.04 9.81
N GLU A 251 13.37 -0.89 9.73
CA GLU A 251 13.12 -0.01 10.87
C GLU A 251 12.25 -0.70 11.92
N TYR A 252 11.16 -1.36 11.50
CA TYR A 252 10.33 -2.13 12.43
C TYR A 252 11.14 -3.22 13.14
N ILE A 253 11.90 -4.02 12.36
CA ILE A 253 12.74 -5.09 12.92
C ILE A 253 13.74 -4.51 13.90
N LYS A 254 14.46 -3.45 13.53
CA LYS A 254 15.46 -2.79 14.37
C LYS A 254 14.90 -2.34 15.71
N ASN A 255 13.71 -1.74 15.67
CA ASN A 255 13.11 -1.11 16.84
C ASN A 255 12.29 -2.08 17.70
N SER A 256 11.89 -3.24 17.15
CA SER A 256 10.88 -4.09 17.78
C SER A 256 11.33 -5.51 18.08
N ILE A 257 12.34 -6.06 17.40
CA ILE A 257 12.73 -7.46 17.63
C ILE A 257 13.62 -7.59 18.87
N ASN A 258 13.35 -8.58 19.71
CA ASN A 258 14.19 -8.90 20.86
C ASN A 258 15.52 -9.55 20.42
N GLU A 259 16.54 -9.46 21.29
CA GLU A 259 17.78 -10.23 21.13
C GLU A 259 17.45 -11.73 21.03
N GLY A 260 18.09 -12.43 20.09
CA GLY A 260 17.80 -13.85 19.81
C GLY A 260 16.50 -14.10 19.01
N GLY A 261 15.81 -13.04 18.55
CA GLY A 261 14.58 -13.16 17.79
C GLY A 261 14.75 -13.68 16.36
N ASN A 262 13.64 -13.98 15.69
CA ASN A 262 13.63 -14.57 14.35
C ASN A 262 12.83 -13.75 13.32
N VAL A 263 13.40 -13.56 12.14
CA VAL A 263 12.73 -13.02 10.97
C VAL A 263 12.33 -14.17 10.04
N TYR A 264 11.03 -14.39 9.87
CA TYR A 264 10.48 -15.36 8.94
C TYR A 264 10.19 -14.68 7.59
N LEU A 265 11.12 -14.83 6.65
CA LEU A 265 11.03 -14.22 5.33
C LEU A 265 10.31 -15.15 4.35
N ILE A 266 9.04 -14.87 4.08
CA ILE A 266 8.22 -15.62 3.13
C ILE A 266 8.43 -15.01 1.74
N ALA A 267 9.53 -15.36 1.10
CA ALA A 267 9.90 -14.82 -0.21
C ALA A 267 10.97 -15.68 -0.86
N ASN A 268 10.86 -15.88 -2.17
CA ASN A 268 11.99 -16.37 -2.94
C ASN A 268 13.08 -15.27 -3.07
N PRO A 269 14.34 -15.62 -3.40
CA PRO A 269 15.40 -14.63 -3.57
C PRO A 269 15.21 -13.65 -4.74
N SER A 270 14.32 -13.93 -5.70
CA SER A 270 14.01 -12.98 -6.79
C SER A 270 12.97 -11.93 -6.40
N GLU A 271 12.16 -12.20 -5.37
CA GLU A 271 11.17 -11.29 -4.79
C GLU A 271 11.77 -10.38 -3.71
N VAL A 272 12.56 -10.95 -2.81
CA VAL A 272 13.31 -10.23 -1.77
C VAL A 272 14.71 -10.83 -1.75
N ASP A 273 15.70 -10.08 -2.21
CA ASP A 273 17.06 -10.57 -2.41
C ASP A 273 17.85 -10.72 -1.11
N ASN A 274 19.09 -11.17 -1.22
CA ASN A 274 19.97 -11.39 -0.06
C ASN A 274 20.50 -10.10 0.56
N SER A 275 20.34 -8.94 -0.09
CA SER A 275 20.70 -7.66 0.52
C SER A 275 19.80 -7.37 1.73
N PHE A 276 18.50 -7.72 1.67
CA PHE A 276 17.60 -7.61 2.82
C PHE A 276 18.07 -8.47 3.99
N VAL A 277 18.42 -9.74 3.73
CA VAL A 277 18.91 -10.67 4.75
C VAL A 277 20.20 -10.15 5.40
N SER A 278 21.12 -9.61 4.58
CA SER A 278 22.36 -9.01 5.05
C SER A 278 22.13 -7.70 5.82
N ALA A 279 21.08 -6.94 5.48
CA ALA A 279 20.71 -5.75 6.22
C ALA A 279 20.19 -6.12 7.62
N VAL A 280 19.39 -7.18 7.76
CA VAL A 280 18.91 -7.63 9.08
C VAL A 280 20.08 -7.97 10.01
N SER A 281 21.13 -8.65 9.52
CA SER A 281 22.29 -9.00 10.36
C SER A 281 23.16 -7.79 10.76
N THR A 282 22.99 -6.64 10.11
CA THR A 282 23.75 -5.41 10.38
C THR A 282 22.94 -4.36 11.16
N LEU A 283 21.73 -4.69 11.63
CA LEU A 283 20.88 -3.78 12.42
C LEU A 283 21.40 -3.51 13.85
N GLY A 284 22.43 -4.24 14.29
CA GLY A 284 23.03 -4.09 15.64
C GLY A 284 22.26 -4.82 16.75
N ILE A 285 21.45 -5.83 16.40
CA ILE A 285 20.70 -6.65 17.35
C ILE A 285 21.36 -8.03 17.45
N SER A 286 21.77 -8.42 18.65
CA SER A 286 22.47 -9.68 18.86
C SER A 286 21.59 -10.90 18.57
N ASN A 287 22.17 -11.90 17.90
CA ASN A 287 21.59 -13.22 17.67
C ASN A 287 20.25 -13.25 16.89
N VAL A 288 19.93 -12.23 16.08
CA VAL A 288 18.76 -12.29 15.20
C VAL A 288 19.00 -13.25 14.04
N SER A 289 18.09 -14.21 13.85
CA SER A 289 18.16 -15.18 12.75
C SER A 289 17.15 -14.84 11.65
N VAL A 290 17.50 -15.13 10.39
CA VAL A 290 16.56 -15.00 9.26
C VAL A 290 16.26 -16.40 8.71
N LYS A 291 15.00 -16.84 8.85
CA LYS A 291 14.50 -18.07 8.26
C LYS A 291 13.70 -17.76 7.00
N ARG A 292 14.26 -18.03 5.83
CA ARG A 292 13.57 -17.86 4.55
C ARG A 292 12.70 -19.08 4.24
N LEU A 293 11.43 -18.88 3.91
CA LEU A 293 10.46 -19.91 3.52
C LEU A 293 9.96 -19.65 2.11
N TYR A 294 10.23 -20.59 1.19
CA TYR A 294 9.78 -20.54 -0.19
C TYR A 294 9.88 -21.92 -0.83
N GLY A 295 9.08 -22.17 -1.85
CA GLY A 295 9.15 -23.35 -2.72
C GLY A 295 9.45 -22.95 -4.17
N SER A 296 9.52 -23.96 -5.05
CA SER A 296 9.70 -23.75 -6.50
C SER A 296 8.54 -23.01 -7.17
N ASN A 297 7.37 -23.00 -6.53
CA ASN A 297 6.15 -22.34 -6.97
C ASN A 297 5.27 -22.01 -5.74
N LYS A 298 4.05 -21.50 -5.99
CA LYS A 298 3.12 -21.02 -4.94
C LYS A 298 2.60 -22.16 -4.06
N ASP A 299 2.26 -23.29 -4.64
CA ASP A 299 1.79 -24.50 -3.94
C ASP A 299 2.90 -25.11 -3.05
N ASN A 300 4.14 -25.19 -3.53
CA ASN A 300 5.26 -25.63 -2.71
C ASN A 300 5.58 -24.62 -1.59
N THR A 301 5.50 -23.31 -1.86
CA THR A 301 5.67 -22.28 -0.81
C THR A 301 4.61 -22.43 0.27
N ALA A 302 3.35 -22.67 -0.11
CA ALA A 302 2.25 -22.91 0.83
C ALA A 302 2.51 -24.14 1.72
N VAL A 303 3.01 -25.23 1.13
CA VAL A 303 3.39 -26.43 1.88
C VAL A 303 4.58 -26.19 2.82
N GLU A 304 5.60 -25.42 2.42
CA GLU A 304 6.73 -25.07 3.31
C GLU A 304 6.29 -24.21 4.50
N VAL A 305 5.38 -23.27 4.28
CA VAL A 305 4.75 -22.49 5.36
C VAL A 305 3.91 -23.40 6.26
N ALA A 306 3.13 -24.31 5.68
CA ALA A 306 2.30 -25.26 6.42
C ALA A 306 3.13 -26.25 7.28
N LYS A 307 4.31 -26.67 6.80
CA LYS A 307 5.28 -27.44 7.59
C LYS A 307 5.84 -26.61 8.75
N THR A 308 6.13 -25.33 8.54
CA THR A 308 6.58 -24.44 9.62
C THR A 308 5.45 -24.18 10.64
N LEU A 309 4.21 -24.07 10.18
CA LEU A 309 3.03 -23.99 11.05
C LEU A 309 2.87 -25.26 11.90
N ASN A 310 3.23 -26.43 11.37
CA ASN A 310 3.17 -27.72 12.05
C ASN A 310 1.86 -27.94 12.82
N PRO A 311 0.70 -27.88 12.13
CA PRO A 311 -0.59 -28.13 12.78
C PRO A 311 -0.69 -29.59 13.26
N PRO A 312 -1.54 -29.87 14.27
CA PRO A 312 -1.77 -31.24 14.70
C PRO A 312 -2.40 -32.07 13.58
N VAL A 313 -2.05 -33.37 13.53
CA VAL A 313 -2.73 -34.35 12.69
C VAL A 313 -4.22 -34.35 13.03
N GLY A 314 -5.09 -34.37 12.01
CA GLY A 314 -6.53 -34.21 12.21
C GLY A 314 -7.01 -32.77 12.22
N GLY A 315 -6.13 -31.76 12.10
CA GLY A 315 -6.51 -30.35 12.10
C GLY A 315 -7.40 -29.91 10.92
N THR A 316 -7.79 -28.64 10.95
CA THR A 316 -8.45 -27.98 9.80
C THR A 316 -7.40 -27.57 8.78
N VAL A 317 -7.69 -27.73 7.49
CA VAL A 317 -6.90 -27.17 6.39
C VAL A 317 -7.77 -26.30 5.49
N ILE A 318 -7.20 -25.23 4.97
CA ILE A 318 -7.86 -24.32 4.05
C ILE A 318 -7.26 -24.50 2.65
N ILE A 319 -8.12 -24.57 1.64
CA ILE A 319 -7.76 -24.65 0.22
C ILE A 319 -8.18 -23.35 -0.44
N ALA A 320 -7.21 -22.68 -1.07
CA ALA A 320 -7.41 -21.44 -1.80
C ALA A 320 -6.86 -21.54 -3.23
N SER A 321 -7.40 -20.73 -4.13
CA SER A 321 -7.01 -20.72 -5.55
C SER A 321 -5.62 -20.12 -5.76
N ASN A 322 -4.88 -20.66 -6.73
CA ASN A 322 -3.60 -20.13 -7.18
C ASN A 322 -3.73 -18.98 -8.18
N ALA A 323 -4.93 -18.59 -8.59
CA ALA A 323 -5.17 -17.59 -9.64
C ALA A 323 -5.88 -16.34 -9.12
N ILE A 324 -6.80 -16.50 -8.16
CA ILE A 324 -7.65 -15.42 -7.61
C ILE A 324 -7.65 -15.54 -6.09
N TYR A 325 -6.90 -14.67 -5.40
CA TYR A 325 -6.67 -14.72 -3.95
C TYR A 325 -7.52 -13.81 -3.04
N PRO A 326 -8.32 -12.84 -3.52
CA PRO A 326 -8.98 -11.89 -2.63
C PRO A 326 -9.98 -12.58 -1.69
N ASP A 327 -10.58 -13.69 -2.13
CA ASP A 327 -11.44 -14.56 -1.33
C ASP A 327 -10.67 -15.12 -0.12
N ALA A 328 -9.44 -15.57 -0.33
CA ALA A 328 -8.58 -16.15 0.69
C ALA A 328 -8.03 -15.14 1.70
N LEU A 329 -8.11 -13.82 1.42
CA LEU A 329 -7.74 -12.80 2.40
C LEU A 329 -8.65 -12.83 3.61
N SER A 330 -9.96 -12.97 3.38
CA SER A 330 -10.96 -12.89 4.43
C SER A 330 -10.91 -14.09 5.40
N ILE A 331 -10.30 -15.21 5.00
CA ILE A 331 -10.08 -16.38 5.87
C ILE A 331 -8.76 -16.31 6.66
N SER A 332 -7.84 -15.40 6.31
CA SER A 332 -6.47 -15.37 6.87
C SER A 332 -6.44 -15.30 8.41
N SER A 333 -7.26 -14.44 9.03
CA SER A 333 -7.32 -14.30 10.48
C SER A 333 -7.92 -15.53 11.17
N TYR A 334 -8.88 -16.19 10.53
CA TYR A 334 -9.44 -17.46 11.00
C TYR A 334 -8.38 -18.57 10.92
N ALA A 335 -7.66 -18.64 9.80
CA ALA A 335 -6.60 -19.61 9.56
C ALA A 335 -5.53 -19.54 10.64
N ALA A 336 -5.03 -18.34 10.91
CA ALA A 336 -4.06 -18.08 11.97
C ALA A 336 -4.60 -18.45 13.35
N SER A 337 -5.83 -18.02 13.69
CA SER A 337 -6.43 -18.27 15.01
C SER A 337 -6.67 -19.76 15.30
N ASN A 338 -6.91 -20.56 14.26
CA ASN A 338 -7.21 -22.00 14.38
C ASN A 338 -6.00 -22.89 14.03
N SER A 339 -4.81 -22.32 13.85
CA SER A 339 -3.63 -23.05 13.36
C SER A 339 -3.91 -23.88 12.10
N ALA A 340 -4.75 -23.37 11.21
CA ALA A 340 -5.13 -24.04 9.97
C ALA A 340 -4.22 -23.56 8.83
N PRO A 341 -3.43 -24.44 8.19
CA PRO A 341 -2.62 -24.05 7.05
C PRO A 341 -3.52 -23.68 5.86
N ILE A 342 -3.07 -22.70 5.08
CA ILE A 342 -3.64 -22.38 3.77
C ILE A 342 -2.78 -23.04 2.70
N LEU A 343 -3.35 -23.98 1.96
CA LEU A 343 -2.74 -24.61 0.79
C LEU A 343 -3.31 -24.00 -0.48
N ILE A 344 -2.48 -23.98 -1.53
CA ILE A 344 -2.79 -23.32 -2.79
C ILE A 344 -2.94 -24.36 -3.89
N THR A 345 -4.01 -24.26 -4.69
CA THR A 345 -4.25 -25.17 -5.83
C THR A 345 -4.63 -24.39 -7.09
N PRO A 346 -4.22 -24.85 -8.28
CA PRO A 346 -4.90 -24.52 -9.53
C PRO A 346 -6.41 -24.79 -9.49
N ILE A 347 -7.13 -24.22 -10.46
CA ILE A 347 -8.59 -24.35 -10.57
C ILE A 347 -9.06 -25.80 -10.69
N ASP A 348 -8.36 -26.63 -11.47
CA ASP A 348 -8.78 -27.97 -11.90
C ASP A 348 -7.80 -29.08 -11.49
N THR A 349 -6.64 -28.70 -10.95
CA THR A 349 -5.56 -29.62 -10.60
C THR A 349 -5.22 -29.52 -9.11
N LEU A 350 -5.24 -30.65 -8.40
CA LEU A 350 -4.73 -30.77 -7.04
C LEU A 350 -3.25 -31.15 -7.11
N PRO A 351 -2.30 -30.25 -6.77
CA PRO A 351 -0.88 -30.52 -6.96
C PRO A 351 -0.42 -31.72 -6.12
N PRO A 352 0.53 -32.54 -6.61
CA PRO A 352 1.06 -33.67 -5.84
C PRO A 352 1.60 -33.27 -4.46
N THR A 353 2.28 -32.12 -4.36
CA THR A 353 2.79 -31.58 -3.08
C THR A 353 1.67 -31.33 -2.06
N VAL A 354 0.49 -30.91 -2.53
CA VAL A 354 -0.70 -30.69 -1.70
C VAL A 354 -1.32 -32.04 -1.31
N VAL A 355 -1.42 -32.99 -2.25
CA VAL A 355 -1.88 -34.36 -1.97
C VAL A 355 -1.05 -35.01 -0.88
N ASP A 356 0.28 -35.02 -1.02
CA ASP A 356 1.20 -35.62 -0.07
C ASP A 356 1.08 -34.98 1.32
N TYR A 357 0.90 -33.66 1.37
CA TYR A 357 0.70 -32.95 2.62
C TYR A 357 -0.64 -33.32 3.28
N LEU A 358 -1.73 -33.39 2.52
CA LEU A 358 -3.06 -33.78 3.03
C LEU A 358 -3.06 -35.22 3.57
N GLN A 359 -2.37 -36.16 2.91
CA GLN A 359 -2.23 -37.54 3.38
C GLN A 359 -1.53 -37.62 4.75
N LYS A 360 -0.52 -36.78 4.97
CA LYS A 360 0.20 -36.70 6.24
C LYS A 360 -0.62 -36.00 7.33
N LEU A 361 -1.29 -34.91 6.98
CA LEU A 361 -2.10 -34.12 7.91
C LEU A 361 -3.37 -34.85 8.35
N LYS A 362 -3.96 -35.69 7.48
CA LYS A 362 -5.22 -36.41 7.72
C LYS A 362 -6.32 -35.49 8.26
N PRO A 363 -6.68 -34.40 7.55
CA PRO A 363 -7.52 -33.34 8.10
C PRO A 363 -8.93 -33.82 8.47
N GLN A 364 -9.43 -33.43 9.64
CA GLN A 364 -10.84 -33.66 10.01
C GLN A 364 -11.80 -32.66 9.35
N LYS A 365 -11.28 -31.51 8.89
CA LYS A 365 -12.06 -30.48 8.22
C LYS A 365 -11.25 -29.86 7.10
N ILE A 366 -11.84 -29.74 5.93
CA ILE A 366 -11.28 -29.01 4.79
C ILE A 366 -12.22 -27.85 4.46
N ILE A 367 -11.67 -26.63 4.44
CA ILE A 367 -12.41 -25.43 4.05
C ILE A 367 -11.91 -24.99 2.68
N ILE A 368 -12.78 -24.98 1.69
CA ILE A 368 -12.51 -24.41 0.37
C ILE A 368 -12.96 -22.96 0.38
N VAL A 369 -12.07 -22.02 0.04
CA VAL A 369 -12.40 -20.60 -0.04
C VAL A 369 -12.45 -20.16 -1.49
N GLY A 370 -13.64 -19.76 -1.92
CA GLY A 370 -13.95 -19.36 -3.28
C GLY A 370 -15.00 -20.23 -3.97
N GLY A 371 -15.63 -19.63 -4.98
CA GLY A 371 -16.63 -20.29 -5.82
C GLY A 371 -16.03 -21.40 -6.73
N THR A 372 -16.90 -22.14 -7.40
CA THR A 372 -16.50 -23.23 -8.31
C THR A 372 -15.72 -22.74 -9.54
N GLY A 373 -15.88 -21.46 -9.90
CA GLY A 373 -15.13 -20.82 -10.99
C GLY A 373 -13.65 -20.59 -10.70
N ILE A 374 -13.17 -20.78 -9.46
CA ILE A 374 -11.75 -20.63 -9.11
C ILE A 374 -11.15 -21.86 -8.41
N ILE A 375 -12.00 -22.76 -7.91
CA ILE A 375 -11.67 -24.10 -7.41
C ILE A 375 -12.82 -25.03 -7.82
N SER A 376 -12.58 -25.90 -8.80
CA SER A 376 -13.65 -26.69 -9.43
C SER A 376 -14.32 -27.68 -8.46
N SER A 377 -15.51 -28.16 -8.85
CA SER A 377 -16.19 -29.23 -8.14
C SER A 377 -15.39 -30.54 -8.14
N ASP A 378 -14.55 -30.77 -9.16
CA ASP A 378 -13.68 -31.94 -9.22
C ASP A 378 -12.59 -31.89 -8.15
N ILE A 379 -12.03 -30.72 -7.88
CA ILE A 379 -11.11 -30.53 -6.74
C ILE A 379 -11.83 -30.81 -5.44
N GLU A 380 -13.03 -30.29 -5.25
CA GLU A 380 -13.83 -30.59 -4.05
C GLU A 380 -14.10 -32.08 -3.88
N ASN A 381 -14.45 -32.79 -4.96
CA ASN A 381 -14.68 -34.23 -4.94
C ASN A 381 -13.39 -35.02 -4.60
N LYS A 382 -12.24 -34.60 -5.12
CA LYS A 382 -10.93 -35.15 -4.71
C LYS A 382 -10.66 -34.88 -3.23
N LEU A 383 -10.95 -33.68 -2.74
CA LEU A 383 -10.74 -33.32 -1.33
C LEU A 383 -11.59 -34.18 -0.37
N LYS A 384 -12.78 -34.61 -0.80
CA LYS A 384 -13.66 -35.53 -0.02
C LYS A 384 -13.04 -36.91 0.23
N THR A 385 -11.99 -37.28 -0.51
CA THR A 385 -11.22 -38.51 -0.24
C THR A 385 -10.28 -38.38 0.96
N PHE A 386 -9.92 -37.16 1.37
CA PHE A 386 -9.05 -36.89 2.52
C PHE A 386 -9.84 -36.56 3.80
N SER A 387 -11.10 -36.12 3.67
CA SER A 387 -11.96 -35.77 4.79
C SER A 387 -13.43 -35.89 4.42
N SER A 388 -14.26 -36.40 5.33
CA SER A 388 -15.72 -36.41 5.16
C SER A 388 -16.37 -35.03 5.36
N ASN A 389 -15.64 -34.07 5.92
CA ASN A 389 -16.13 -32.72 6.21
C ASN A 389 -15.41 -31.68 5.34
N VAL A 390 -15.88 -31.55 4.10
CA VAL A 390 -15.42 -30.54 3.13
C VAL A 390 -16.49 -29.46 3.01
N ILE A 391 -16.16 -28.23 3.37
CA ILE A 391 -17.09 -27.08 3.34
C ILE A 391 -16.53 -26.03 2.39
N ARG A 392 -17.38 -25.48 1.52
CA ARG A 392 -17.03 -24.36 0.65
C ARG A 392 -17.63 -23.04 1.16
N TYR A 393 -16.81 -22.01 1.25
CA TYR A 393 -17.22 -20.62 1.44
C TYR A 393 -16.82 -19.81 0.22
N GLY A 394 -17.78 -19.53 -0.66
CA GLY A 394 -17.57 -18.73 -1.86
C GLY A 394 -18.87 -18.03 -2.26
N GLY A 395 -18.79 -16.73 -2.48
CA GLY A 395 -19.90 -15.89 -2.94
C GLY A 395 -19.77 -15.50 -4.40
N GLN A 396 -20.60 -14.55 -4.83
CA GLN A 396 -20.57 -14.01 -6.21
C GLN A 396 -19.29 -13.23 -6.51
N ASP A 397 -18.72 -12.60 -5.48
CA ASP A 397 -17.48 -11.86 -5.54
C ASP A 397 -16.72 -11.96 -4.20
N ARG A 398 -15.53 -11.35 -4.15
CA ARG A 398 -14.67 -11.31 -2.96
C ARG A 398 -15.33 -10.70 -1.72
N TYR A 399 -16.23 -9.74 -1.93
CA TYR A 399 -16.91 -9.05 -0.84
C TYR A 399 -17.98 -9.98 -0.25
N ASP A 400 -18.69 -10.69 -1.12
CA ASP A 400 -19.66 -11.71 -0.74
C ASP A 400 -19.02 -12.90 -0.04
N THR A 401 -17.89 -13.40 -0.57
CA THR A 401 -17.10 -14.43 0.10
C THR A 401 -16.67 -13.98 1.50
N SER A 402 -16.24 -12.71 1.68
CA SER A 402 -15.86 -12.19 3.00
C SER A 402 -17.03 -12.10 3.98
N ARG A 403 -18.24 -11.76 3.51
CA ARG A 403 -19.47 -11.77 4.33
C ARG A 403 -19.86 -13.19 4.75
N ILE A 404 -19.82 -14.15 3.82
CA ILE A 404 -20.10 -15.57 4.10
C ILE A 404 -19.13 -16.11 5.14
N ILE A 405 -17.83 -15.81 5.01
CA ILE A 405 -16.81 -16.25 5.97
C ILE A 405 -17.08 -15.67 7.36
N LEU A 406 -17.39 -14.37 7.45
CA LEU A 406 -17.76 -13.71 8.69
C LEU A 406 -18.99 -14.40 9.33
N GLU A 407 -20.10 -14.53 8.62
CA GLU A 407 -21.32 -15.14 9.14
C GLU A 407 -21.13 -16.60 9.58
N LYS A 408 -20.44 -17.41 8.77
CA LYS A 408 -20.34 -18.86 9.00
C LYS A 408 -19.29 -19.26 10.02
N LEU A 409 -18.25 -18.46 10.20
CA LEU A 409 -17.12 -18.81 11.09
C LEU A 409 -17.06 -17.98 12.37
N TYR A 410 -17.64 -16.79 12.38
CA TYR A 410 -17.62 -15.90 13.55
C TYR A 410 -19.03 -15.60 14.09
N GLY A 411 -20.07 -15.75 13.28
CA GLY A 411 -21.44 -15.42 13.67
C GLY A 411 -21.66 -13.90 13.74
N THR A 412 -22.55 -13.45 14.64
CA THR A 412 -22.89 -12.03 14.84
C THR A 412 -22.27 -11.40 16.08
N ASN A 413 -21.82 -12.22 17.05
CA ASN A 413 -21.22 -11.74 18.29
C ASN A 413 -19.69 -11.62 18.17
N VAL A 414 -19.25 -10.56 17.51
CA VAL A 414 -17.83 -10.26 17.30
C VAL A 414 -17.41 -9.03 18.10
N ASN A 415 -16.31 -9.14 18.85
CA ASN A 415 -15.81 -8.03 19.66
C ASN A 415 -15.24 -6.90 18.79
N GLU A 416 -14.62 -7.25 17.67
CA GLU A 416 -14.00 -6.31 16.74
C GLU A 416 -14.19 -6.78 15.30
N LEU A 417 -14.49 -5.86 14.39
CA LEU A 417 -14.53 -6.08 12.94
C LEU A 417 -13.37 -5.31 12.28
N CYS A 418 -12.54 -6.02 11.53
CA CYS A 418 -11.51 -5.38 10.71
C CYS A 418 -12.01 -5.16 9.28
N PHE A 419 -11.65 -4.05 8.68
CA PHE A 419 -12.06 -3.67 7.33
C PHE A 419 -10.85 -3.35 6.47
N ALA A 420 -10.86 -3.76 5.21
CA ALA A 420 -9.84 -3.39 4.23
C ALA A 420 -10.42 -3.30 2.82
N TYR A 421 -9.75 -2.56 1.93
CA TYR A 421 -10.16 -2.48 0.54
C TYR A 421 -10.00 -3.82 -0.18
N GLY A 422 -11.03 -4.24 -0.91
CA GLY A 422 -11.01 -5.52 -1.63
C GLY A 422 -10.33 -5.47 -3.00
N GLY A 423 -10.13 -4.30 -3.61
CA GLY A 423 -9.58 -4.19 -4.97
C GLY A 423 -8.06 -4.29 -5.07
N ASN A 424 -7.35 -3.85 -4.02
CA ASN A 424 -5.91 -3.98 -3.83
C ASN A 424 -5.65 -4.20 -2.33
N TYR A 425 -4.82 -5.18 -1.97
CA TYR A 425 -4.89 -5.79 -0.63
C TYR A 425 -3.59 -5.91 0.17
N PRO A 426 -2.55 -5.06 0.00
CA PRO A 426 -1.40 -5.08 0.91
C PRO A 426 -1.82 -4.77 2.37
N ASP A 427 -2.80 -3.89 2.55
CA ASP A 427 -3.28 -3.47 3.88
C ASP A 427 -4.06 -4.58 4.59
N ALA A 428 -4.91 -5.31 3.87
CA ALA A 428 -5.62 -6.48 4.39
C ALA A 428 -4.64 -7.59 4.83
N LEU A 429 -3.53 -7.73 4.09
CA LEU A 429 -2.53 -8.75 4.36
C LEU A 429 -1.70 -8.45 5.60
N ALA A 430 -1.19 -7.22 5.72
CA ALA A 430 -0.57 -6.79 6.98
C ALA A 430 -1.59 -6.87 8.14
N GLY A 431 -2.83 -6.44 7.87
CA GLY A 431 -3.97 -6.47 8.77
C GLY A 431 -4.36 -7.86 9.27
N SER A 432 -4.03 -8.93 8.54
CA SER A 432 -4.35 -10.31 8.94
C SER A 432 -3.70 -10.70 10.28
N ALA A 433 -2.47 -10.26 10.54
CA ALA A 433 -1.79 -10.51 11.81
C ALA A 433 -2.44 -9.74 12.97
N TYR A 434 -2.86 -8.49 12.71
CA TYR A 434 -3.64 -7.70 13.66
C TYR A 434 -4.99 -8.36 13.94
N ALA A 435 -5.73 -8.76 12.91
CA ALA A 435 -7.03 -9.38 13.05
C ALA A 435 -6.92 -10.72 13.82
N ALA A 436 -5.93 -11.56 13.50
CA ALA A 436 -5.63 -12.79 14.24
C ALA A 436 -5.23 -12.55 15.71
N ALA A 437 -4.54 -11.44 15.99
CA ALA A 437 -4.24 -11.00 17.36
C ALA A 437 -5.52 -10.85 18.18
N LYS A 438 -6.50 -10.14 17.61
CA LYS A 438 -7.77 -9.78 18.23
C LYS A 438 -8.83 -10.88 18.14
N GLY A 439 -8.58 -11.94 17.38
CA GLY A 439 -9.61 -12.92 17.04
C GLY A 439 -10.72 -12.32 16.17
N ALA A 440 -10.39 -11.28 15.40
CA ALA A 440 -11.31 -10.52 14.58
C ALA A 440 -11.35 -11.05 13.14
N PRO A 441 -12.53 -11.05 12.50
CA PRO A 441 -12.68 -11.26 11.06
C PRO A 441 -12.22 -10.02 10.27
N ILE A 442 -11.84 -10.25 9.01
CA ILE A 442 -11.60 -9.16 8.04
C ILE A 442 -12.73 -9.16 7.01
N LEU A 443 -13.46 -8.05 6.94
CA LEU A 443 -14.45 -7.78 5.91
C LEU A 443 -13.85 -6.91 4.80
N LEU A 444 -14.04 -7.31 3.55
CA LEU A 444 -13.59 -6.50 2.42
C LEU A 444 -14.65 -5.45 2.07
N VAL A 445 -14.22 -4.24 1.75
CA VAL A 445 -15.09 -3.11 1.36
C VAL A 445 -14.72 -2.54 -0.01
N GLN A 446 -15.70 -1.94 -0.69
CA GLN A 446 -15.52 -1.25 -1.96
C GLN A 446 -16.36 0.03 -2.05
N PRO A 447 -15.90 1.03 -2.82
CA PRO A 447 -16.70 2.21 -3.13
C PRO A 447 -18.04 1.88 -3.82
N GLY A 448 -19.06 2.68 -3.55
CA GLY A 448 -20.34 2.64 -4.26
C GLY A 448 -21.27 1.48 -3.86
N LYS A 449 -21.04 0.83 -2.73
CA LYS A 449 -21.87 -0.29 -2.21
C LYS A 449 -22.36 -0.08 -0.79
N ASP A 450 -22.65 1.18 -0.46
CA ASP A 450 -22.93 1.60 0.91
C ASP A 450 -24.17 0.91 1.48
N GLU A 451 -25.26 0.82 0.73
CA GLU A 451 -26.51 0.20 1.21
C GLU A 451 -26.32 -1.29 1.55
N THR A 452 -25.63 -2.02 0.69
CA THR A 452 -25.27 -3.43 0.95
C THR A 452 -24.41 -3.56 2.20
N LEU A 453 -23.45 -2.65 2.39
CA LEU A 453 -22.59 -2.64 3.57
C LEU A 453 -23.39 -2.30 4.84
N ARG A 454 -24.26 -1.28 4.82
CA ARG A 454 -25.11 -0.88 5.95
C ARG A 454 -26.05 -2.00 6.37
N SER A 455 -26.77 -2.57 5.39
CA SER A 455 -27.68 -3.68 5.60
C SER A 455 -26.98 -4.86 6.26
N PHE A 456 -25.80 -5.23 5.78
CA PHE A 456 -25.02 -6.33 6.35
C PHE A 456 -24.49 -6.02 7.77
N LEU A 457 -23.90 -4.84 7.96
CA LEU A 457 -23.32 -4.42 9.25
C LEU A 457 -24.36 -4.17 10.34
N SER A 458 -25.65 -4.03 9.99
CA SER A 458 -26.73 -3.86 10.96
C SER A 458 -26.83 -5.02 11.98
N ASN A 459 -26.38 -6.21 11.59
CA ASN A 459 -26.32 -7.40 12.46
C ASN A 459 -25.16 -7.38 13.47
N TYR A 460 -24.27 -6.39 13.36
CA TYR A 460 -23.01 -6.29 14.11
C TYR A 460 -22.91 -5.00 14.94
N LYS A 461 -24.05 -4.33 15.18
CA LYS A 461 -24.12 -3.09 15.96
C LYS A 461 -23.47 -3.25 17.33
N GLY A 462 -22.60 -2.29 17.68
CA GLY A 462 -21.87 -2.26 18.95
C GLY A 462 -20.52 -2.97 18.94
N SER A 463 -20.14 -3.65 17.84
CA SER A 463 -18.78 -4.17 17.67
C SER A 463 -17.75 -3.03 17.57
N ASN A 464 -16.57 -3.21 18.17
CA ASN A 464 -15.43 -2.36 17.86
C ASN A 464 -15.04 -2.53 16.39
N TYR A 465 -14.30 -1.60 15.81
CA TYR A 465 -13.87 -1.73 14.43
C TYR A 465 -12.50 -1.10 14.17
N THR A 466 -11.79 -1.65 13.19
CA THR A 466 -10.51 -1.13 12.71
C THR A 466 -10.46 -1.18 11.19
N VAL A 467 -10.08 -0.08 10.55
CA VAL A 467 -9.93 0.07 9.11
C VAL A 467 -8.45 0.08 8.77
N PHE A 468 -8.02 -0.83 7.90
CA PHE A 468 -6.67 -0.85 7.34
C PHE A 468 -6.65 -0.09 6.02
N GLY A 469 -5.64 0.77 5.85
CA GLY A 469 -5.42 1.52 4.63
C GLY A 469 -5.89 2.97 4.68
N GLY A 470 -5.23 3.79 3.86
CA GLY A 470 -5.48 5.22 3.77
C GLY A 470 -6.80 5.57 3.07
N THR A 471 -7.09 6.87 3.02
CA THR A 471 -8.32 7.41 2.42
C THR A 471 -8.41 7.19 0.91
N ALA A 472 -7.29 6.92 0.24
CA ALA A 472 -7.24 6.57 -1.17
C ALA A 472 -7.86 5.20 -1.50
N VAL A 473 -7.83 4.25 -0.55
CA VAL A 473 -8.32 2.87 -0.76
C VAL A 473 -9.59 2.58 0.05
N VAL A 474 -9.68 3.12 1.27
CA VAL A 474 -10.93 3.14 2.05
C VAL A 474 -11.28 4.59 2.32
N SER A 475 -12.10 5.17 1.45
CA SER A 475 -12.48 6.58 1.53
C SER A 475 -13.11 6.93 2.87
N ASP A 476 -13.04 8.20 3.23
CA ASP A 476 -13.68 8.65 4.46
C ASP A 476 -15.19 8.48 4.43
N HIS A 477 -15.80 8.48 3.24
CA HIS A 477 -17.20 8.14 3.06
C HIS A 477 -17.50 6.71 3.52
N ILE A 478 -16.73 5.71 3.05
CA ILE A 478 -16.88 4.32 3.49
C ILE A 478 -16.61 4.19 4.99
N PHE A 479 -15.60 4.90 5.50
CA PHE A 479 -15.32 4.93 6.95
C PHE A 479 -16.50 5.47 7.76
N GLN A 480 -17.13 6.56 7.31
CA GLN A 480 -18.34 7.09 7.97
C GLN A 480 -19.51 6.10 7.89
N VAL A 481 -19.71 5.42 6.74
CA VAL A 481 -20.72 4.37 6.61
C VAL A 481 -20.52 3.27 7.66
N ILE A 482 -19.28 2.79 7.84
CA ILE A 482 -18.92 1.78 8.86
C ILE A 482 -19.22 2.33 10.26
N LYS A 483 -18.70 3.53 10.56
CA LYS A 483 -18.86 4.19 11.85
C LYS A 483 -20.33 4.37 12.23
N GLU A 484 -21.12 5.02 11.39
CA GLU A 484 -22.54 5.29 11.63
C GLU A 484 -23.38 4.02 11.79
N THR A 485 -22.97 2.93 11.15
CA THR A 485 -23.71 1.67 11.21
C THR A 485 -23.38 0.86 12.46
N LEU A 486 -22.10 0.82 12.85
CA LEU A 486 -21.63 0.02 13.99
C LEU A 486 -21.72 0.74 15.33
N GLU A 487 -21.45 2.04 15.37
CA GLU A 487 -21.64 2.83 16.59
C GLU A 487 -23.14 2.96 16.88
N LYS A 488 -23.55 2.70 18.12
CA LYS A 488 -24.93 2.97 18.54
C LYS A 488 -25.18 4.46 18.41
N THR A 489 -26.21 4.85 17.65
CA THR A 489 -26.80 6.19 17.79
C THR A 489 -27.26 6.30 19.25
N GLN A 490 -26.66 7.23 20.00
CA GLN A 490 -27.14 7.58 21.34
C GLN A 490 -28.55 8.16 21.27
#